data_AF-A0A7C4TF62-F1
#
_entry.id   AF-A0A7C4TF62-F1
#
_cell.length_a   1.000
_cell.length_b   1.000
_cell.length_c   1.000
_cell.angle_alpha   90.00
_cell.angle_beta   90.00
_cell.angle_gamma   90.00
#
_symmetry.space_group_name_H-M   'P 1'
#
loop_
_entity.id
_entity.type
_entity.pdbx_description
1 polymer ?
#
loop_
_entity_poly.entity_id
_entity_poly.type
_entity_poly.pdbx_seq_one_letter_code
_entity_poly.pdbx_strand_id
1 'polypeptide(L)'
;MGDNTIHYMGHVKMMAAVQPWISGAISKCVSGETLVTSADGLFRIGTRHRGEAPDSFRDEVLEVASLDGPQKSDAFYYGGHRPVREVVLRSGHRVVATPNHRLLVARDGGFDWVATQDIAEGDYVAVQYGDDLWSSLPARFDDFVPSASYGSQKAVRLPSEMTEELAFLLGAYAAEGHTTASSWTVTITNRDEGVLERVARAWRSELGVEARIVRPADRCPSVVVSSKTIVELLDHLGCGRRASEKRIPDAVLRSPKEMVLAFLEGLWLDAYTTVSSAPKWAICLDSPGLLDDLQAVLTNLGIVHSRVSTHNATNGKTYDEVYATGEHAQRLVSLVPFVEADKAAPAERLLGLQIDARVPGVHLPTWLQSVLADNLHFSPVTRVADAGVREVFDLSVPTTHAFVGNGIVNHNTVNMPEDVTVDDIADLYLESWRLGLKAVAIYRDNCKVAQPLATQKKEAEKAGAPDIAEAIEHQAEALTQQVERIVETVIVQKPVRQRLPRARTSKTLSFRVADCHGYATVGEFEDGRPGEVFLKVAKQGSTLSGIMDAFAISVSLGLQYGVPLRAFVEKFTNMRFEPAGMTDDPDIRFATSLV
;
A
#
# COMPACT_ATOMS: atom_id res chain seq x y z
N MET A 1 14.60 37.07 -29.51
CA MET A 1 14.38 36.68 -28.10
C MET A 1 13.22 37.52 -27.61
N GLY A 2 12.10 36.90 -27.23
CA GLY A 2 10.90 37.63 -26.82
C GLY A 2 10.99 38.09 -25.37
N ASP A 3 10.54 39.31 -25.09
CA ASP A 3 10.59 40.03 -23.81
C ASP A 3 9.71 39.46 -22.68
N ASN A 4 9.36 38.18 -22.74
CA ASN A 4 8.47 37.51 -21.77
C ASN A 4 9.26 36.68 -20.75
N THR A 5 10.36 37.20 -20.20
CA THR A 5 11.03 36.57 -19.06
C THR A 5 10.28 36.92 -17.78
N ILE A 6 9.80 35.92 -17.06
CA ILE A 6 9.28 36.11 -15.69
C ILE A 6 10.42 36.73 -14.87
N HIS A 7 10.19 37.93 -14.34
CA HIS A 7 11.13 38.62 -13.47
C HIS A 7 11.54 37.68 -12.32
N TYR A 8 12.82 37.67 -11.90
CA TYR A 8 13.31 36.71 -10.90
C TYR A 8 12.46 36.68 -9.61
N MET A 9 11.93 37.84 -9.18
CA MET A 9 10.98 37.91 -8.05
C MET A 9 9.61 37.28 -8.34
N GLY A 10 9.15 37.30 -9.59
CA GLY A 10 7.96 36.56 -10.02
C GLY A 10 8.18 35.05 -9.92
N HIS A 11 9.38 34.59 -10.29
CA HIS A 11 9.78 33.19 -10.10
C HIS A 11 9.87 32.83 -8.61
N VAL A 12 10.51 33.65 -7.77
CA VAL A 12 10.58 33.43 -6.31
C VAL A 12 9.20 33.41 -5.65
N LYS A 13 8.29 34.31 -6.05
CA LYS A 13 6.91 34.34 -5.54
C LYS A 13 6.09 33.15 -6.02
N MET A 14 6.31 32.68 -7.25
CA MET A 14 5.71 31.46 -7.77
C MET A 14 6.18 30.24 -6.97
N MET A 15 7.49 30.11 -6.73
CA MET A 15 8.05 29.05 -5.89
C MET A 15 7.49 29.11 -4.46
N ALA A 16 7.46 30.29 -3.84
CA ALA A 16 6.89 30.47 -2.49
C ALA A 16 5.39 30.14 -2.41
N ALA A 17 4.63 30.39 -3.49
CA ALA A 17 3.21 30.06 -3.57
C ALA A 17 2.96 28.56 -3.77
N VAL A 18 3.88 27.85 -4.43
CA VAL A 18 3.78 26.41 -4.70
C VAL A 18 4.41 25.58 -3.56
N GLN A 19 5.41 26.09 -2.85
CA GLN A 19 6.14 25.42 -1.75
C GLN A 19 5.25 24.72 -0.69
N PRO A 20 4.13 25.30 -0.23
CA PRO A 20 3.22 24.63 0.71
C PRO A 20 2.51 23.40 0.13
N TRP A 21 2.49 23.28 -1.20
CA TRP A 21 1.90 22.20 -1.99
C TRP A 21 2.95 21.24 -2.56
N ILE A 22 4.24 21.57 -2.43
CA ILE A 22 5.36 20.69 -2.70
C ILE A 22 5.63 19.92 -1.40
N SER A 23 5.31 18.64 -1.38
CA SER A 23 5.73 17.74 -0.30
C SER A 23 7.25 17.58 -0.38
N GLY A 24 7.96 18.49 0.27
CA GLY A 24 9.41 18.46 0.38
C GLY A 24 9.86 17.27 1.21
N ALA A 25 10.31 16.22 0.54
CA ALA A 25 11.36 15.34 1.02
C ALA A 25 11.29 14.93 2.50
N ILE A 26 10.26 14.15 2.79
CA ILE A 26 10.36 13.07 3.76
C ILE A 26 10.28 11.84 2.86
N SER A 27 11.22 10.92 2.94
CA SER A 27 11.22 9.76 2.06
C SER A 27 9.95 8.94 2.28
N LYS A 28 9.33 8.51 1.19
CA LYS A 28 8.05 7.80 1.20
C LYS A 28 8.39 6.35 1.43
N CYS A 29 8.45 5.89 2.67
CA CYS A 29 9.02 4.57 2.93
C CYS A 29 7.97 3.55 3.38
N VAL A 30 8.18 2.30 3.03
CA VAL A 30 7.45 1.13 3.53
C VAL A 30 8.27 0.43 4.61
N SER A 31 7.63 -0.35 5.47
CA SER A 31 8.34 -1.11 6.52
C SER A 31 9.15 -2.28 5.95
N GLY A 32 10.19 -2.71 6.67
CA GLY A 32 11.10 -3.77 6.23
C GLY A 32 10.47 -5.13 5.90
N GLU A 33 9.28 -5.42 6.45
CA GLU A 33 8.53 -6.65 6.19
C GLU A 33 7.82 -6.67 4.83
N THR A 34 7.81 -5.55 4.11
CA THR A 34 7.13 -5.44 2.82
C THR A 34 7.82 -6.32 1.78
N LEU A 35 7.06 -7.27 1.22
CA LEU A 35 7.49 -8.14 0.13
C LEU A 35 7.37 -7.42 -1.20
N VAL A 36 8.51 -7.10 -1.81
CA VAL A 36 8.57 -6.50 -3.14
C VAL A 36 8.64 -7.61 -4.19
N THR A 37 7.81 -7.51 -5.23
CA THR A 37 7.82 -8.42 -6.37
C THR A 37 8.92 -8.02 -7.36
N SER A 38 9.82 -8.94 -7.70
CA SER A 38 10.95 -8.68 -8.61
C SER A 38 11.33 -9.88 -9.46
N ALA A 39 12.16 -9.65 -10.49
CA ALA A 39 12.73 -10.70 -11.34
C ALA A 39 13.69 -11.64 -10.59
N ASP A 40 14.12 -11.28 -9.37
CA ASP A 40 14.87 -12.17 -8.46
C ASP A 40 13.93 -12.93 -7.49
N GLY A 41 12.62 -12.93 -7.77
CA GLY A 41 11.59 -13.43 -6.86
C GLY A 41 11.08 -12.38 -5.90
N LEU A 42 10.28 -12.80 -4.92
CA LEU A 42 9.79 -11.92 -3.86
C LEU A 42 10.87 -11.77 -2.79
N PHE A 43 11.09 -10.55 -2.32
CA PHE A 43 12.01 -10.31 -1.21
C PHE A 43 11.44 -9.31 -0.21
N ARG A 44 11.71 -9.52 1.08
CA ARG A 44 11.41 -8.53 2.13
C ARG A 44 12.37 -7.37 1.98
N ILE A 45 11.87 -6.16 1.77
CA ILE A 45 12.69 -4.99 1.44
C ILE A 45 13.78 -4.72 2.48
N GLY A 46 13.52 -5.00 3.76
CA GLY A 46 14.50 -4.82 4.84
C GLY A 46 15.71 -5.75 4.74
N THR A 47 15.56 -6.93 4.11
CA THR A 47 16.68 -7.88 3.94
C THR A 47 17.74 -7.40 2.94
N ARG A 48 17.44 -6.35 2.16
CA ARG A 48 18.37 -5.72 1.23
C ARG A 48 19.28 -4.68 1.91
N HIS A 49 19.03 -4.33 3.17
CA HIS A 49 19.88 -3.44 3.95
C HIS A 49 21.24 -4.10 4.22
N ARG A 50 22.33 -3.39 3.93
CA ARG A 50 23.73 -3.83 4.06
C ARG A 50 24.51 -3.00 5.07
N GLY A 51 23.81 -2.29 5.95
CA GLY A 51 24.40 -1.42 6.97
C GLY A 51 24.58 0.04 6.52
N GLU A 52 23.84 0.46 5.49
CA GLU A 52 23.76 1.86 5.08
C GLU A 52 23.28 2.75 6.24
N ALA A 53 23.79 3.99 6.31
CA ALA A 53 23.37 4.95 7.31
C ALA A 53 21.91 5.39 7.07
N PRO A 54 21.14 5.77 8.11
CA PRO A 54 19.82 6.35 7.91
C PRO A 54 19.84 7.52 6.94
N ASP A 55 18.80 7.61 6.11
CA ASP A 55 18.61 8.63 5.07
C ASP A 55 19.65 8.60 3.95
N SER A 56 20.03 7.39 3.52
CA SER A 56 20.99 7.21 2.42
C SER A 56 20.44 6.31 1.31
N PHE A 57 20.98 6.56 0.11
CA PHE A 57 20.76 5.74 -1.07
C PHE A 57 21.98 4.87 -1.34
N ARG A 58 21.70 3.70 -1.91
CA ARG A 58 22.71 2.86 -2.55
C ARG A 58 22.22 2.51 -3.94
N ASP A 59 23.08 2.68 -4.93
CA ASP A 59 22.81 2.22 -6.29
C ASP A 59 22.48 0.73 -6.27
N GLU A 60 21.29 0.39 -6.77
CA GLU A 60 20.84 -0.99 -6.91
C GLU A 60 19.83 -1.07 -8.06
N VAL A 61 20.22 -1.83 -9.08
CA VAL A 61 19.37 -2.11 -10.22
C VAL A 61 18.67 -3.43 -9.98
N LEU A 62 17.36 -3.38 -9.78
CA LEU A 62 16.46 -4.52 -9.65
C LEU A 62 15.34 -4.34 -10.67
N GLU A 63 14.97 -5.41 -11.36
CA GLU A 63 13.75 -5.40 -12.16
C GLU A 63 12.58 -5.75 -11.24
N VAL A 64 11.71 -4.78 -10.98
CA VAL A 64 10.58 -4.89 -10.05
C VAL A 64 9.25 -4.78 -10.78
N ALA A 65 8.22 -5.43 -10.25
CA ALA A 65 6.86 -5.24 -10.75
C ALA A 65 6.43 -3.79 -10.53
N SER A 66 5.79 -3.21 -11.55
CA SER A 66 5.35 -1.83 -11.55
C SER A 66 4.09 -1.67 -12.40
N LEU A 67 3.57 -0.44 -12.46
CA LEU A 67 2.53 -0.06 -13.42
C LEU A 67 3.07 -0.25 -14.85
N ASP A 68 2.22 -0.67 -15.78
CA ASP A 68 2.58 -0.94 -17.18
C ASP A 68 3.65 -2.05 -17.38
N GLY A 69 3.85 -2.90 -16.36
CA GLY A 69 4.76 -4.05 -16.40
C GLY A 69 6.07 -3.85 -15.62
N PRO A 70 7.01 -4.79 -15.72
CA PRO A 70 8.28 -4.75 -14.99
C PRO A 70 9.12 -3.52 -15.35
N GLN A 71 9.71 -2.88 -14.33
CA GLN A 71 10.57 -1.70 -14.48
C GLN A 71 11.86 -1.87 -13.70
N LYS A 72 12.93 -1.21 -14.14
CA LYS A 72 14.20 -1.21 -13.41
C LYS A 72 14.19 -0.14 -12.33
N SER A 73 14.59 -0.53 -11.12
CA SER A 73 15.08 0.41 -10.12
C SER A 73 16.47 0.91 -10.47
N ASP A 74 16.83 2.07 -9.93
CA ASP A 74 18.21 2.59 -9.98
C ASP A 74 18.83 2.73 -8.58
N ALA A 75 18.01 2.88 -7.54
CA ALA A 75 18.50 2.98 -6.16
C ALA A 75 17.61 2.28 -5.12
N PHE A 76 18.26 1.82 -4.06
CA PHE A 76 17.66 1.37 -2.80
C PHE A 76 17.84 2.45 -1.73
N TYR A 77 16.79 2.74 -0.96
CA TYR A 77 16.80 3.74 0.09
C TYR A 77 16.59 3.14 1.47
N TYR A 78 17.41 3.56 2.44
CA TYR A 78 17.19 3.28 3.86
C TYR A 78 16.82 4.55 4.62
N GLY A 79 15.60 4.60 5.16
CA GLY A 79 15.06 5.76 5.88
C GLY A 79 15.25 5.72 7.40
N GLY A 80 15.93 4.71 7.93
CA GLY A 80 16.05 4.51 9.38
C GLY A 80 14.71 4.28 10.07
N HIS A 81 14.63 4.65 11.34
CA HIS A 81 13.41 4.48 12.14
C HIS A 81 12.47 5.67 11.97
N ARG A 82 11.22 5.42 11.55
CA ARG A 82 10.20 6.45 11.32
C ARG A 82 8.83 6.04 11.88
N PRO A 83 7.98 7.00 12.28
CA PRO A 83 6.57 6.72 12.54
C PRO A 83 5.90 6.16 11.28
N VAL A 84 5.04 5.18 11.45
CA VAL A 84 4.34 4.50 10.35
C VAL A 84 2.85 4.34 10.64
N ARG A 85 2.07 4.25 9.57
CA ARG A 85 0.65 3.90 9.60
C ARG A 85 0.45 2.56 8.90
N GLU A 86 -0.46 1.77 9.43
CA GLU A 86 -0.94 0.54 8.80
C GLU A 86 -2.26 0.84 8.07
N VAL A 87 -2.32 0.48 6.79
CA VAL A 87 -3.54 0.48 5.98
C VAL A 87 -3.89 -0.97 5.67
N VAL A 88 -5.09 -1.41 6.07
CA VAL A 88 -5.61 -2.75 5.83
C VAL A 88 -6.78 -2.67 4.86
N LEU A 89 -6.74 -3.51 3.83
CA LEU A 89 -7.77 -3.61 2.81
C LEU A 89 -8.77 -4.73 3.14
N ARG A 90 -9.97 -4.65 2.58
CA ARG A 90 -11.01 -5.70 2.71
C ARG A 90 -10.56 -7.06 2.19
N SER A 91 -9.68 -7.10 1.19
CA SER A 91 -9.04 -8.33 0.70
C SER A 91 -8.08 -8.94 1.72
N GLY A 92 -7.74 -8.25 2.81
CA GLY A 92 -6.76 -8.67 3.81
C GLY A 92 -5.35 -8.16 3.57
N HIS A 93 -5.07 -7.65 2.37
CA HIS A 93 -3.78 -7.03 2.05
C HIS A 93 -3.51 -5.87 2.99
N ARG A 94 -2.25 -5.73 3.39
CA ARG A 94 -1.82 -4.68 4.30
C ARG A 94 -0.54 -4.02 3.81
N VAL A 95 -0.43 -2.73 4.08
CA VAL A 95 0.80 -1.96 3.91
C VAL A 95 1.05 -1.16 5.18
N VAL A 96 2.30 -1.20 5.65
CA VAL A 96 2.78 -0.40 6.77
C VAL A 96 3.82 0.55 6.20
N ALA A 97 3.52 1.84 6.23
CA ALA A 97 4.33 2.86 5.55
C ALA A 97 4.31 4.20 6.29
N THR A 98 5.24 5.09 5.96
CA THR A 98 5.31 6.42 6.55
C THR A 98 4.05 7.24 6.19
N PRO A 99 3.63 8.20 7.03
CA PRO A 99 2.42 9.03 6.80
C PRO A 99 2.32 9.66 5.40
N ASN A 100 3.46 10.03 4.83
CA ASN A 100 3.58 10.67 3.53
C ASN A 100 3.75 9.69 2.35
N HIS A 101 3.98 8.40 2.61
CA HIS A 101 4.06 7.36 1.56
C HIS A 101 2.71 7.25 0.85
N ARG A 102 2.72 7.10 -0.48
CA ARG A 102 1.48 7.20 -1.28
C ARG A 102 1.10 5.86 -1.90
N LEU A 103 -0.19 5.58 -1.91
CA LEU A 103 -0.79 4.42 -2.56
C LEU A 103 -1.68 4.89 -3.71
N LEU A 104 -1.83 4.04 -4.73
CA LEU A 104 -2.74 4.31 -5.84
C LEU A 104 -4.18 4.06 -5.41
N VAL A 105 -5.03 5.09 -5.47
CA VAL A 105 -6.43 5.06 -5.01
C VAL A 105 -7.38 5.40 -6.15
N ALA A 106 -8.48 4.65 -6.29
CA ALA A 106 -9.53 4.96 -7.24
C ALA A 106 -10.37 6.17 -6.79
N ARG A 107 -10.63 7.10 -7.71
CA ARG A 107 -11.46 8.30 -7.53
C ARG A 107 -12.45 8.43 -8.70
N ASP A 108 -13.43 9.32 -8.56
CA ASP A 108 -14.39 9.61 -9.63
C ASP A 108 -13.65 10.11 -10.89
N GLY A 109 -13.57 9.25 -11.92
CA GLY A 109 -12.96 9.57 -13.20
C GLY A 109 -11.49 9.15 -13.37
N GLY A 110 -10.89 8.39 -12.45
CA GLY A 110 -9.53 7.87 -12.63
C GLY A 110 -8.86 7.37 -11.34
N PHE A 111 -7.53 7.52 -11.28
CA PHE A 111 -6.71 7.15 -10.12
C PHE A 111 -5.96 8.37 -9.59
N ASP A 112 -5.67 8.35 -8.30
CA ASP A 112 -4.89 9.39 -7.63
C ASP A 112 -3.89 8.77 -6.64
N TRP A 113 -2.78 9.45 -6.40
CA TRP A 113 -1.75 9.04 -5.44
C TRP A 113 -2.01 9.69 -4.09
N VAL A 114 -2.57 8.92 -3.16
CA VAL A 114 -3.01 9.43 -1.86
C VAL A 114 -2.01 9.01 -0.78
N ALA A 115 -1.57 9.95 0.05
CA ALA A 115 -0.67 9.65 1.15
C ALA A 115 -1.38 8.79 2.22
N THR A 116 -0.67 7.86 2.84
CA THR A 116 -1.24 6.94 3.84
C THR A 116 -1.90 7.69 5.01
N GLN A 117 -1.45 8.91 5.28
CA GLN A 117 -2.06 9.75 6.29
C GLN A 117 -3.45 10.30 5.95
N ASP A 118 -3.71 10.46 4.65
CA ASP A 118 -4.92 11.04 4.08
C ASP A 118 -5.90 9.95 3.58
N ILE A 119 -5.47 8.69 3.58
CA ILE A 119 -6.33 7.53 3.29
C ILE A 119 -7.34 7.33 4.42
N ALA A 120 -8.61 7.18 4.05
CA ALA A 120 -9.72 6.90 4.94
C ALA A 120 -10.33 5.51 4.70
N GLU A 121 -11.04 4.97 5.70
CA GLU A 121 -11.87 3.78 5.51
C GLU A 121 -12.90 4.01 4.40
N GLY A 122 -13.07 3.02 3.53
CA GLY A 122 -13.91 3.11 2.33
C GLY A 122 -13.18 3.61 1.08
N ASP A 123 -11.99 4.20 1.18
CA ASP A 123 -11.15 4.48 0.01
C ASP A 123 -10.74 3.18 -0.68
N TYR A 124 -10.63 3.18 -2.01
CA TYR A 124 -10.35 1.98 -2.80
C TYR A 124 -8.90 1.98 -3.27
N VAL A 125 -8.04 1.16 -2.65
CA VAL A 125 -6.61 1.06 -2.96
C VAL A 125 -6.36 -0.02 -3.99
N ALA A 126 -5.45 0.25 -4.94
CA ALA A 126 -5.07 -0.68 -5.99
C ALA A 126 -4.19 -1.83 -5.47
N VAL A 127 -4.56 -3.03 -5.88
CA VAL A 127 -3.81 -4.28 -5.71
C VAL A 127 -3.53 -4.83 -7.11
N GLN A 128 -2.28 -5.12 -7.42
CA GLN A 128 -1.86 -5.61 -8.73
C GLN A 128 -1.64 -7.12 -8.67
N TYR A 129 -2.35 -7.87 -9.51
CA TYR A 129 -2.29 -9.33 -9.52
C TYR A 129 -1.58 -9.85 -10.78
N GLY A 130 -0.86 -10.96 -10.64
CA GLY A 130 -0.37 -11.71 -11.80
C GLY A 130 0.83 -11.07 -12.50
N ASP A 131 1.70 -10.39 -11.74
CA ASP A 131 3.00 -9.95 -12.25
C ASP A 131 3.86 -11.13 -12.72
N ASP A 132 3.70 -12.29 -12.07
CA ASP A 132 4.36 -13.56 -12.36
C ASP A 132 5.89 -13.44 -12.51
N LEU A 133 6.51 -12.55 -11.71
CA LEU A 133 7.96 -12.38 -11.65
C LEU A 133 8.57 -13.32 -10.62
N TRP A 134 9.56 -14.11 -11.06
CA TRP A 134 10.24 -15.12 -10.26
C TRP A 134 11.72 -15.16 -10.57
N SER A 135 12.52 -15.57 -9.59
CA SER A 135 13.94 -15.82 -9.82
C SER A 135 14.14 -16.90 -10.89
N SER A 136 15.16 -16.73 -11.72
CA SER A 136 15.62 -17.78 -12.63
C SER A 136 16.59 -18.77 -11.95
N LEU A 137 17.10 -18.43 -10.77
CA LEU A 137 18.12 -19.19 -10.05
C LEU A 137 17.65 -19.58 -8.64
N PRO A 138 17.89 -20.83 -8.20
CA PRO A 138 17.60 -21.23 -6.83
C PRO A 138 18.39 -20.40 -5.82
N ALA A 139 17.79 -20.12 -4.66
CA ALA A 139 18.51 -19.47 -3.57
C ALA A 139 19.65 -20.37 -3.07
N ARG A 140 20.81 -19.75 -2.83
CA ARG A 140 22.02 -20.40 -2.30
C ARG A 140 22.03 -20.35 -0.78
N PHE A 141 22.70 -21.32 -0.15
CA PHE A 141 22.86 -21.42 1.30
C PHE A 141 24.33 -21.31 1.75
N ASP A 142 25.15 -20.62 0.96
CA ASP A 142 26.60 -20.54 1.15
C ASP A 142 26.99 -19.74 2.43
N ASP A 143 26.05 -18.99 3.02
CA ASP A 143 26.20 -18.17 4.21
C ASP A 143 25.88 -18.89 5.53
N PHE A 144 25.31 -20.11 5.46
CA PHE A 144 25.03 -20.90 6.65
C PHE A 144 26.25 -21.71 7.10
N VAL A 145 26.75 -21.39 8.29
CA VAL A 145 27.81 -22.17 8.96
C VAL A 145 27.25 -22.77 10.25
N PRO A 146 27.11 -24.10 10.34
CA PRO A 146 26.60 -24.73 11.54
C PRO A 146 27.61 -24.63 12.68
N SER A 147 27.12 -24.71 13.92
CA SER A 147 28.00 -24.80 15.08
C SER A 147 28.87 -26.06 15.02
N ALA A 148 30.05 -26.00 15.65
CA ALA A 148 30.93 -27.15 15.77
C ALA A 148 30.19 -28.37 16.36
N SER A 149 30.29 -29.51 15.67
CA SER A 149 29.74 -30.77 16.15
C SER A 149 30.46 -31.24 17.40
N TYR A 150 29.71 -31.82 18.33
CA TYR A 150 30.28 -32.43 19.54
C TYR A 150 29.64 -33.79 19.80
N GLY A 151 30.43 -34.73 20.32
CA GLY A 151 29.96 -36.08 20.65
C GLY A 151 29.51 -36.87 19.42
N SER A 152 28.45 -37.67 19.58
CA SER A 152 27.92 -38.57 18.56
C SER A 152 26.83 -37.94 17.68
N GLN A 153 26.98 -36.66 17.32
CA GLN A 153 26.00 -35.97 16.46
C GLN A 153 25.93 -36.63 15.08
N LYS A 154 24.70 -36.70 14.53
CA LYS A 154 24.47 -37.21 13.17
C LYS A 154 25.13 -36.27 12.16
N ALA A 155 25.83 -36.83 11.17
CA ALA A 155 26.26 -36.06 10.02
C ALA A 155 25.02 -35.57 9.26
N VAL A 156 25.01 -34.28 8.92
CA VAL A 156 23.96 -33.65 8.09
C VAL A 156 24.64 -33.14 6.83
N ARG A 157 24.08 -33.48 5.67
CA ARG A 157 24.50 -32.90 4.40
C ARG A 157 23.80 -31.56 4.25
N LEU A 158 24.56 -30.46 4.29
CA LEU A 158 23.99 -29.15 4.06
C LEU A 158 23.64 -28.99 2.58
N PRO A 159 22.44 -28.52 2.25
CA PRO A 159 22.08 -28.23 0.86
C PRO A 159 22.91 -27.02 0.40
N SER A 160 23.37 -27.02 -0.85
CA SER A 160 24.06 -25.86 -1.43
C SER A 160 23.07 -24.82 -1.95
N GLU A 161 21.88 -25.26 -2.36
CA GLU A 161 20.85 -24.42 -2.96
C GLU A 161 19.46 -25.02 -2.75
N MET A 162 18.43 -24.20 -2.97
CA MET A 162 17.03 -24.61 -2.88
C MET A 162 16.68 -25.63 -3.95
N THR A 163 15.93 -26.66 -3.56
CA THR A 163 15.34 -27.67 -4.46
C THR A 163 13.83 -27.70 -4.23
N GLU A 164 13.07 -28.25 -5.18
CA GLU A 164 11.62 -28.48 -5.00
C GLU A 164 11.34 -29.36 -3.77
N GLU A 165 12.11 -30.42 -3.57
CA GLU A 165 11.91 -31.35 -2.45
C GLU A 165 12.26 -30.71 -1.09
N LEU A 166 13.31 -29.87 -1.04
CA LEU A 166 13.61 -29.09 0.16
C LEU A 166 12.51 -28.06 0.42
N ALA A 167 12.02 -27.36 -0.60
CA ALA A 167 10.96 -26.39 -0.46
C ALA A 167 9.65 -27.05 0.03
N PHE A 168 9.28 -28.21 -0.52
CA PHE A 168 8.18 -29.03 -0.01
C PHE A 168 8.37 -29.40 1.46
N LEU A 169 9.56 -29.84 1.85
CA LEU A 169 9.86 -30.17 3.25
C LEU A 169 9.69 -28.96 4.18
N LEU A 170 10.14 -27.78 3.76
CA LEU A 170 9.98 -26.53 4.50
C LEU A 170 8.49 -26.12 4.58
N GLY A 171 7.71 -26.34 3.51
CA GLY A 171 6.27 -26.12 3.49
C GLY A 171 5.53 -27.05 4.45
N ALA A 172 5.88 -28.34 4.45
CA ALA A 172 5.31 -29.33 5.37
C ALA A 172 5.67 -29.02 6.83
N TYR A 173 6.88 -28.53 7.08
CA TYR A 173 7.25 -27.99 8.39
C TYR A 173 6.41 -26.75 8.73
N ALA A 174 6.18 -25.85 7.77
CA ALA A 174 5.39 -24.64 7.97
C ALA A 174 3.91 -24.96 8.31
N ALA A 175 3.32 -25.99 7.71
CA ALA A 175 1.99 -26.48 8.07
C ALA A 175 2.03 -27.20 9.44
N GLU A 176 2.54 -28.43 9.47
CA GLU A 176 2.31 -29.36 10.58
C GLU A 176 3.56 -29.61 11.45
N GLY A 177 4.65 -28.90 11.18
CA GLY A 177 5.92 -29.04 11.89
C GLY A 177 5.98 -28.28 13.22
N HIS A 178 6.74 -28.83 14.17
CA HIS A 178 7.19 -28.10 15.36
C HIS A 178 8.59 -28.56 15.78
N THR A 179 9.28 -27.68 16.51
CA THR A 179 10.64 -27.94 17.02
C THR A 179 10.63 -27.99 18.56
N THR A 180 11.17 -29.08 19.11
CA THR A 180 11.46 -29.21 20.54
C THR A 180 12.92 -28.86 20.79
N ALA A 181 13.15 -27.65 21.31
CA ALA A 181 14.50 -27.09 21.49
C ALA A 181 15.37 -27.88 22.48
N SER A 182 14.78 -28.44 23.55
CA SER A 182 15.51 -29.19 24.58
C SER A 182 16.15 -30.48 24.05
N SER A 183 15.60 -31.05 22.99
CA SER A 183 16.06 -32.31 22.39
C SER A 183 16.48 -32.15 20.92
N TRP A 184 16.56 -30.92 20.42
CA TRP A 184 16.86 -30.62 19.01
C TRP A 184 16.02 -31.44 18.03
N THR A 185 14.74 -31.63 18.35
CA THR A 185 13.87 -32.56 17.63
C THR A 185 12.85 -31.81 16.80
N VAL A 186 12.85 -32.06 15.49
CA VAL A 186 11.84 -31.63 14.54
C VAL A 186 10.83 -32.76 14.37
N THR A 187 9.55 -32.43 14.48
CA THR A 187 8.43 -33.37 14.31
C THR A 187 7.42 -32.79 13.35
N ILE A 188 7.08 -33.53 12.28
CA ILE A 188 6.01 -33.21 11.33
C ILE A 188 4.95 -34.29 11.46
N THR A 189 3.70 -33.91 11.66
CA THR A 189 2.61 -34.82 12.05
C THR A 189 1.54 -34.83 10.98
N ASN A 190 1.27 -35.97 10.35
CA ASN A 190 0.22 -36.11 9.33
C ASN A 190 -0.44 -37.49 9.43
N ARG A 191 -1.71 -37.61 9.00
CA ARG A 191 -2.46 -38.88 9.00
C ARG A 191 -2.23 -39.71 7.75
N ASP A 192 -1.87 -39.09 6.65
CA ASP A 192 -1.61 -39.74 5.38
C ASP A 192 -0.21 -40.37 5.39
N GLU A 193 -0.16 -41.69 5.19
CA GLU A 193 1.10 -42.44 5.22
C GLU A 193 2.03 -42.07 4.05
N GLY A 194 1.47 -41.72 2.89
CA GLY A 194 2.24 -41.27 1.72
C GLY A 194 2.95 -39.94 1.98
N VAL A 195 2.29 -39.02 2.68
CA VAL A 195 2.91 -37.76 3.14
C VAL A 195 4.07 -38.04 4.10
N LEU A 196 3.88 -38.89 5.10
CA LEU A 196 4.95 -39.25 6.05
C LEU A 196 6.15 -39.88 5.34
N GLU A 197 5.90 -40.78 4.39
CA GLU A 197 6.95 -41.41 3.58
C GLU A 197 7.69 -40.41 2.69
N ARG A 198 7.00 -39.44 2.09
CA ARG A 198 7.62 -38.36 1.30
C ARG A 198 8.46 -37.45 2.18
N VAL A 199 7.93 -36.99 3.32
CA VAL A 199 8.69 -36.16 4.28
C VAL A 199 9.93 -36.90 4.77
N ALA A 200 9.83 -38.19 5.12
CA ALA A 200 10.99 -38.99 5.53
C ALA A 200 12.01 -39.15 4.40
N ARG A 201 11.56 -39.29 3.15
CA ARG A 201 12.41 -39.32 1.96
C ARG A 201 13.11 -37.99 1.73
N ALA A 202 12.44 -36.86 1.87
CA ALA A 202 13.02 -35.52 1.75
C ALA A 202 14.16 -35.30 2.76
N TRP A 203 13.98 -35.70 4.03
CA TRP A 203 15.07 -35.66 5.03
C TRP A 203 16.30 -36.45 4.59
N ARG A 204 16.10 -37.62 4.00
CA ARG A 204 17.18 -38.46 3.49
C ARG A 204 17.81 -37.88 2.23
N SER A 205 17.00 -37.48 1.25
CA SER A 205 17.45 -37.06 -0.07
C SER A 205 18.13 -35.72 -0.05
N GLU A 206 17.64 -34.76 0.75
CA GLU A 206 18.14 -33.38 0.79
C GLU A 206 19.24 -33.21 1.84
N LEU A 207 19.03 -33.79 3.02
CA LEU A 207 19.85 -33.54 4.21
C LEU A 207 20.68 -34.75 4.65
N GLY A 208 20.53 -35.91 4.00
CA GLY A 208 21.26 -37.13 4.33
C GLY A 208 20.88 -37.73 5.69
N VAL A 209 19.72 -37.38 6.24
CA VAL A 209 19.29 -37.80 7.58
C VAL A 209 18.15 -38.80 7.51
N GLU A 210 18.35 -39.95 8.16
CA GLU A 210 17.28 -40.92 8.38
C GLU A 210 16.29 -40.41 9.43
N ALA A 211 15.07 -40.11 8.97
CA ALA A 211 13.94 -39.76 9.81
C ALA A 211 13.19 -41.01 10.27
N ARG A 212 12.64 -40.98 11.49
CA ARG A 212 11.84 -42.08 12.04
C ARG A 212 10.37 -41.76 11.92
N ILE A 213 9.59 -42.63 11.28
CA ILE A 213 8.12 -42.57 11.33
C ILE A 213 7.64 -43.24 12.62
N VAL A 214 6.89 -42.52 13.43
CA VAL A 214 6.33 -42.97 14.72
C VAL A 214 4.81 -43.06 14.59
N ARG A 215 4.25 -44.23 14.93
CA ARG A 215 2.81 -44.54 14.83
C ARG A 215 2.24 -44.90 16.20
N PRO A 216 2.01 -43.92 17.08
CA PRO A 216 1.39 -44.17 18.38
C PRO A 216 -0.10 -44.57 18.19
N ALA A 217 -0.64 -45.40 19.07
CA ALA A 217 -2.03 -45.87 18.96
C ALA A 217 -3.08 -44.79 19.28
N ASP A 218 -2.70 -43.78 20.08
CA ASP A 218 -3.57 -42.75 20.65
C ASP A 218 -3.41 -41.36 20.00
N ARG A 219 -2.47 -41.20 19.06
CA ARG A 219 -2.15 -39.89 18.44
C ARG A 219 -1.90 -40.03 16.95
N CYS A 220 -1.92 -38.88 16.27
CA CYS A 220 -1.57 -38.79 14.87
C CYS A 220 -0.12 -39.29 14.64
N PRO A 221 0.15 -40.09 13.60
CA PRO A 221 1.50 -40.45 13.21
C PRO A 221 2.38 -39.24 12.89
N SER A 222 3.70 -39.41 12.99
CA SER A 222 4.65 -38.33 12.73
C SER A 222 6.00 -38.81 12.19
N VAL A 223 6.66 -37.92 11.45
CA VAL A 223 8.07 -38.05 11.07
C VAL A 223 8.91 -37.25 12.06
N VAL A 224 9.92 -37.90 12.65
CA VAL A 224 10.74 -37.34 13.72
C VAL A 224 12.22 -37.39 13.36
N VAL A 225 12.89 -36.24 13.48
CA VAL A 225 14.35 -36.09 13.34
C VAL A 225 14.92 -35.33 14.52
N SER A 226 15.90 -35.92 15.21
CA SER A 226 16.68 -35.22 16.24
C SER A 226 18.05 -34.85 15.67
N SER A 227 18.29 -33.56 15.46
CA SER A 227 19.55 -33.02 14.93
C SER A 227 19.67 -31.53 15.25
N LYS A 228 20.75 -31.16 15.96
CA LYS A 228 21.06 -29.76 16.27
C LYS A 228 21.28 -28.94 14.99
N THR A 229 22.07 -29.47 14.05
CA THR A 229 22.39 -28.81 12.78
C THR A 229 21.14 -28.51 11.95
N ILE A 230 20.15 -29.42 11.93
CA ILE A 230 18.89 -29.18 11.23
C ILE A 230 18.09 -28.06 11.88
N VAL A 231 18.00 -28.03 13.20
CA VAL A 231 17.30 -26.95 13.91
C VAL A 231 18.00 -25.61 13.66
N GLU A 232 19.34 -25.58 13.71
CA GLU A 232 20.13 -24.38 13.38
C GLU A 232 19.88 -23.92 11.94
N LEU A 233 19.77 -24.84 10.98
CA LEU A 233 19.43 -24.52 9.59
C LEU A 233 18.01 -23.91 9.49
N LEU A 234 17.01 -24.53 10.12
CA LEU A 234 15.63 -24.00 10.12
C LEU A 234 15.53 -22.62 10.79
N ASP A 235 16.29 -22.40 11.86
CA ASP A 235 16.38 -21.09 12.52
C ASP A 235 17.03 -20.05 11.60
N HIS A 236 18.13 -20.41 10.93
CA HIS A 236 18.82 -19.55 9.97
C HIS A 236 17.93 -19.18 8.78
N LEU A 237 17.15 -20.12 8.26
CA LEU A 237 16.18 -19.89 7.19
C LEU A 237 14.95 -19.07 7.65
N GLY A 238 14.81 -18.79 8.94
CA GLY A 238 13.69 -18.03 9.48
C GLY A 238 12.37 -18.78 9.45
N CYS A 239 12.39 -20.12 9.50
CA CYS A 239 11.17 -20.95 9.42
C CYS A 239 10.23 -20.79 10.64
N GLY A 240 10.73 -20.22 11.75
CA GLY A 240 10.00 -20.10 13.01
C GLY A 240 9.88 -21.43 13.77
N ARG A 241 9.85 -21.37 15.10
CA ARG A 241 9.73 -22.59 15.93
C ARG A 241 8.30 -22.84 16.39
N ARG A 242 7.53 -21.77 16.65
CA ARG A 242 6.12 -21.81 17.06
C ARG A 242 5.22 -21.51 15.88
N ALA A 243 3.98 -22.01 15.93
CA ALA A 243 2.97 -21.77 14.89
C ALA A 243 2.83 -20.28 14.52
N SER A 244 2.80 -19.39 15.53
CA SER A 244 2.66 -17.94 15.34
C SER A 244 3.89 -17.21 14.79
N GLU A 245 5.03 -17.88 14.74
CA GLU A 245 6.31 -17.32 14.28
C GLU A 245 6.68 -17.80 12.88
N LYS A 246 5.95 -18.76 12.32
CA LYS A 246 6.25 -19.34 11.02
C LYS A 246 6.12 -18.30 9.92
N ARG A 247 6.96 -18.40 8.89
CA ARG A 247 7.00 -17.53 7.69
C ARG A 247 7.35 -18.37 6.47
N ILE A 248 7.10 -17.85 5.27
CA ILE A 248 7.75 -18.39 4.07
C ILE A 248 9.21 -17.89 4.11
N PRO A 249 10.21 -18.79 4.11
CA PRO A 249 11.61 -18.39 4.14
C PRO A 249 11.98 -17.48 2.96
N ASP A 250 12.81 -16.47 3.18
CA ASP A 250 13.30 -15.60 2.08
C ASP A 250 14.03 -16.39 0.99
N ALA A 251 14.67 -17.50 1.36
CA ALA A 251 15.29 -18.40 0.39
C ALA A 251 14.26 -19.08 -0.53
N VAL A 252 13.05 -19.38 -0.04
CA VAL A 252 11.97 -19.91 -0.89
C VAL A 252 11.43 -18.79 -1.78
N LEU A 253 11.14 -17.62 -1.21
CA LEU A 253 10.57 -16.48 -1.95
C LEU A 253 11.47 -15.97 -3.08
N ARG A 254 12.79 -16.08 -2.92
CA ARG A 254 13.81 -15.73 -3.92
C ARG A 254 14.27 -16.90 -4.79
N SER A 255 13.53 -18.00 -4.80
CA SER A 255 13.78 -19.15 -5.69
C SER A 255 12.82 -19.16 -6.88
N PRO A 256 13.07 -19.98 -7.91
CA PRO A 256 12.17 -20.10 -9.04
C PRO A 256 10.77 -20.56 -8.64
N LYS A 257 9.82 -20.28 -9.53
CA LYS A 257 8.39 -20.52 -9.33
C LYS A 257 8.11 -21.94 -8.88
N GLU A 258 8.80 -22.93 -9.45
CA GLU A 258 8.64 -24.35 -9.16
C GLU A 258 8.89 -24.67 -7.69
N MET A 259 9.93 -24.06 -7.08
CA MET A 259 10.27 -24.25 -5.67
C MET A 259 9.26 -23.55 -4.76
N VAL A 260 8.76 -22.37 -5.16
CA VAL A 260 7.68 -21.69 -4.43
C VAL A 260 6.41 -22.53 -4.46
N LEU A 261 6.04 -23.10 -5.61
CA LEU A 261 4.90 -23.99 -5.74
C LEU A 261 5.09 -25.27 -4.92
N ALA A 262 6.29 -25.85 -4.89
CA ALA A 262 6.60 -27.01 -4.05
C ALA A 262 6.49 -26.67 -2.54
N PHE A 263 6.90 -25.48 -2.10
CA PHE A 263 6.63 -25.02 -0.74
C PHE A 263 5.13 -24.91 -0.46
N LEU A 264 4.35 -24.36 -1.39
CA LEU A 264 2.89 -24.30 -1.24
C LEU A 264 2.26 -25.70 -1.19
N GLU A 265 2.79 -26.67 -1.93
CA GLU A 265 2.36 -28.08 -1.88
C GLU A 265 2.55 -28.66 -0.47
N GLY A 266 3.69 -28.39 0.17
CA GLY A 266 3.91 -28.76 1.57
C GLY A 266 3.04 -27.97 2.55
N LEU A 267 2.77 -26.69 2.28
CA LEU A 267 1.90 -25.85 3.11
C LEU A 267 0.43 -26.28 3.01
N TRP A 268 0.01 -26.87 1.88
CA TRP A 268 -1.38 -27.33 1.65
C TRP A 268 -1.79 -28.51 2.53
N LEU A 269 -0.86 -29.08 3.29
CA LEU A 269 -1.19 -29.99 4.38
C LEU A 269 -2.11 -29.32 5.43
N ASP A 270 -2.16 -27.99 5.52
CA ASP A 270 -3.15 -27.25 6.33
C ASP A 270 -4.32 -26.67 5.51
N ALA A 271 -4.27 -26.77 4.17
CA ALA A 271 -5.32 -26.27 3.30
C ALA A 271 -6.45 -27.28 3.11
N TYR A 272 -7.60 -26.80 2.64
CA TYR A 272 -8.76 -27.61 2.33
C TYR A 272 -9.59 -26.97 1.20
N THR A 273 -10.48 -27.77 0.61
CA THR A 273 -11.46 -27.28 -0.37
C THR A 273 -12.87 -27.60 0.08
N THR A 274 -13.82 -26.74 -0.27
CA THR A 274 -15.24 -27.00 -0.11
C THR A 274 -15.91 -26.96 -1.46
N VAL A 275 -16.87 -27.87 -1.68
CA VAL A 275 -17.65 -27.96 -2.93
C VAL A 275 -19.14 -27.69 -2.72
N SER A 276 -19.62 -27.67 -1.47
CA SER A 276 -21.01 -27.43 -1.12
C SER A 276 -21.25 -25.98 -0.70
N SER A 277 -22.35 -25.37 -1.16
CA SER A 277 -22.86 -24.01 -0.85
C SER A 277 -21.98 -22.82 -1.27
N ALA A 278 -20.65 -22.93 -1.18
CA ALA A 278 -19.69 -21.94 -1.68
C ALA A 278 -18.39 -22.67 -2.08
N PRO A 279 -18.17 -22.97 -3.37
CA PRO A 279 -16.95 -23.60 -3.83
C PRO A 279 -15.73 -22.70 -3.56
N LYS A 280 -14.80 -23.18 -2.74
CA LYS A 280 -13.57 -22.44 -2.39
C LYS A 280 -12.40 -23.36 -2.10
N TRP A 281 -11.21 -22.82 -2.30
CA TRP A 281 -9.98 -23.26 -1.66
C TRP A 281 -9.72 -22.36 -0.46
N ALA A 282 -9.27 -22.90 0.67
CA ALA A 282 -9.01 -22.14 1.88
C ALA A 282 -7.89 -22.75 2.74
N ILE A 283 -7.24 -21.92 3.55
CA ILE A 283 -6.24 -22.33 4.54
C ILE A 283 -6.35 -21.46 5.79
N CYS A 284 -6.25 -22.07 6.97
CA CYS A 284 -6.27 -21.40 8.26
C CYS A 284 -4.91 -21.54 8.93
N LEU A 285 -4.24 -20.43 9.24
CA LEU A 285 -2.90 -20.44 9.82
C LEU A 285 -2.85 -19.56 11.08
N ASP A 286 -2.09 -19.99 12.09
CA ASP A 286 -1.92 -19.26 13.35
C ASP A 286 -0.77 -18.24 13.30
N SER A 287 -0.23 -17.93 12.10
CA SER A 287 0.82 -16.93 11.89
C SER A 287 0.33 -15.81 10.97
N PRO A 288 0.17 -14.58 11.50
CA PRO A 288 -0.15 -13.42 10.67
C PRO A 288 0.89 -13.16 9.58
N GLY A 289 2.18 -13.36 9.88
CA GLY A 289 3.26 -13.15 8.92
C GLY A 289 3.29 -14.18 7.81
N LEU A 290 2.99 -15.46 8.10
CA LEU A 290 2.87 -16.50 7.08
C LEU A 290 1.69 -16.24 6.16
N LEU A 291 0.58 -15.73 6.71
CA LEU A 291 -0.57 -15.32 5.91
C LEU A 291 -0.22 -14.12 5.03
N ASP A 292 0.49 -13.10 5.54
CA ASP A 292 0.92 -11.96 4.74
C ASP A 292 1.85 -12.40 3.58
N ASP A 293 2.80 -13.30 3.86
CA ASP A 293 3.68 -13.89 2.83
C ASP A 293 2.89 -14.67 1.78
N LEU A 294 1.95 -15.52 2.22
CA LEU A 294 1.08 -16.29 1.35
C LEU A 294 0.23 -15.38 0.45
N GLN A 295 -0.34 -14.31 1.00
CA GLN A 295 -1.11 -13.35 0.21
C GLN A 295 -0.24 -12.71 -0.88
N ALA A 296 0.99 -12.30 -0.57
CA ALA A 296 1.91 -11.75 -1.57
C ALA A 296 2.23 -12.76 -2.68
N VAL A 297 2.51 -14.02 -2.33
CA VAL A 297 2.76 -15.11 -3.30
C VAL A 297 1.54 -15.37 -4.18
N LEU A 298 0.34 -15.49 -3.59
CA LEU A 298 -0.90 -15.70 -4.34
C LEU A 298 -1.22 -14.52 -5.27
N THR A 299 -0.95 -13.30 -4.82
CA THR A 299 -1.10 -12.10 -5.66
C THR A 299 -0.15 -12.12 -6.84
N ASN A 300 1.13 -12.45 -6.64
CA ASN A 300 2.10 -12.60 -7.73
C ASN A 300 1.68 -13.69 -8.74
N LEU A 301 1.09 -14.80 -8.27
CA LEU A 301 0.55 -15.88 -9.12
C LEU A 301 -0.73 -15.50 -9.88
N GLY A 302 -1.31 -14.33 -9.61
CA GLY A 302 -2.58 -13.90 -10.23
C GLY A 302 -3.82 -14.58 -9.65
N ILE A 303 -3.76 -14.98 -8.38
CA ILE A 303 -4.85 -15.60 -7.65
C ILE A 303 -5.55 -14.54 -6.80
N VAL A 304 -6.73 -14.11 -7.24
CA VAL A 304 -7.57 -13.22 -6.44
C VAL A 304 -8.11 -14.00 -5.24
N HIS A 305 -7.83 -13.49 -4.06
CA HIS A 305 -8.14 -14.14 -2.79
C HIS A 305 -8.60 -13.11 -1.75
N SER A 306 -9.04 -13.60 -0.60
CA SER A 306 -9.42 -12.75 0.54
C SER A 306 -8.98 -13.40 1.85
N ARG A 307 -8.70 -12.56 2.84
CA ARG A 307 -8.46 -12.99 4.23
C ARG A 307 -9.61 -12.56 5.12
N VAL A 308 -10.09 -13.46 5.95
CA VAL A 308 -11.13 -13.20 6.94
C VAL A 308 -10.72 -13.72 8.31
N SER A 309 -11.06 -12.98 9.35
CA SER A 309 -10.87 -13.40 10.74
C SER A 309 -12.15 -14.04 11.25
N THR A 310 -12.07 -15.27 11.73
CA THR A 310 -13.18 -15.99 12.36
C THR A 310 -12.92 -16.16 13.84
N HIS A 311 -13.82 -15.66 14.69
CA HIS A 311 -13.76 -15.89 16.12
C HIS A 311 -14.47 -17.19 16.49
N ASN A 312 -13.74 -18.13 17.09
CA ASN A 312 -14.30 -19.35 17.65
C ASN A 312 -14.68 -19.12 19.12
N ALA A 313 -15.98 -18.94 19.36
CA ALA A 313 -16.53 -18.68 20.69
C ALA A 313 -16.30 -19.84 21.69
N THR A 314 -16.09 -21.07 21.22
CA THR A 314 -15.91 -22.25 22.07
C THR A 314 -14.54 -22.29 22.74
N ASN A 315 -13.49 -21.87 22.05
CA ASN A 315 -12.13 -21.86 22.58
C ASN A 315 -11.58 -20.43 22.79
N GLY A 316 -12.36 -19.40 22.49
CA GLY A 316 -12.00 -17.98 22.65
C GLY A 316 -10.89 -17.52 21.72
N LYS A 317 -10.55 -18.30 20.69
CA LYS A 317 -9.47 -17.99 19.75
C LYS A 317 -10.03 -17.42 18.45
N THR A 318 -9.34 -16.42 17.92
CA THR A 318 -9.58 -15.89 16.58
C THR A 318 -8.55 -16.49 15.64
N TYR A 319 -9.01 -16.99 14.50
CA TYR A 319 -8.16 -17.56 13.46
C TYR A 319 -8.39 -16.80 12.17
N ASP A 320 -7.31 -16.60 11.43
CA ASP A 320 -7.39 -15.99 10.11
C ASP A 320 -7.38 -17.09 9.05
N GLU A 321 -8.30 -16.95 8.10
CA GLU A 321 -8.44 -17.82 6.93
C GLU A 321 -8.16 -17.01 5.67
N VAL A 322 -7.25 -17.50 4.83
CA VAL A 322 -7.10 -17.03 3.46
C VAL A 322 -7.84 -18.00 2.54
N TYR A 323 -8.65 -17.47 1.63
CA TYR A 323 -9.43 -18.28 0.70
C TYR A 323 -9.53 -17.64 -0.69
N ALA A 324 -9.67 -18.50 -1.69
CA ALA A 324 -9.98 -18.15 -3.07
C ALA A 324 -11.25 -18.88 -3.50
N THR A 325 -12.06 -18.26 -4.35
CA THR A 325 -13.33 -18.82 -4.85
C THR A 325 -13.34 -18.87 -6.37
N GLY A 326 -14.34 -19.52 -6.95
CA GLY A 326 -14.56 -19.43 -8.39
C GLY A 326 -13.40 -20.03 -9.21
N GLU A 327 -13.11 -19.38 -10.34
CA GLU A 327 -12.00 -19.75 -11.22
C GLU A 327 -10.62 -19.63 -10.55
N HIS A 328 -10.46 -18.72 -9.58
CA HIS A 328 -9.20 -18.57 -8.85
C HIS A 328 -8.93 -19.76 -7.93
N ALA A 329 -9.98 -20.32 -7.32
CA ALA A 329 -9.85 -21.57 -6.55
C ALA A 329 -9.45 -22.74 -7.45
N GLN A 330 -10.06 -22.86 -8.64
CA GLN A 330 -9.73 -23.89 -9.61
C GLN A 330 -8.30 -23.74 -10.14
N ARG A 331 -7.88 -22.51 -10.47
CA ARG A 331 -6.51 -22.22 -10.91
C ARG A 331 -5.50 -22.57 -9.83
N LEU A 332 -5.78 -22.21 -8.57
CA LEU A 332 -4.88 -22.51 -7.46
C LEU A 332 -4.72 -24.01 -7.22
N VAL A 333 -5.82 -24.77 -7.22
CA VAL A 333 -5.80 -26.23 -7.09
C VAL A 333 -5.14 -26.91 -8.30
N SER A 334 -5.24 -26.33 -9.48
CA SER A 334 -4.55 -26.82 -10.68
C SER A 334 -3.05 -26.57 -10.62
N LEU A 335 -2.62 -25.44 -10.05
CA LEU A 335 -1.21 -25.08 -9.88
C LEU A 335 -0.54 -25.88 -8.77
N VAL A 336 -1.26 -26.11 -7.66
CA VAL A 336 -0.75 -26.82 -6.47
C VAL A 336 -1.77 -27.90 -6.08
N PRO A 337 -1.63 -29.12 -6.62
CA PRO A 337 -2.49 -30.24 -6.27
C PRO A 337 -2.34 -30.65 -4.81
N PHE A 338 -3.40 -31.19 -4.22
CA PHE A 338 -3.33 -31.78 -2.88
C PHE A 338 -2.63 -33.15 -2.94
N VAL A 339 -1.68 -33.35 -2.03
CA VAL A 339 -0.95 -34.63 -1.89
C VAL A 339 -1.73 -35.67 -1.10
N GLU A 340 -2.57 -35.24 -0.17
CA GLU A 340 -3.39 -36.14 0.65
C GLU A 340 -4.62 -36.61 -0.13
N ALA A 341 -4.84 -37.92 -0.19
CA ALA A 341 -5.87 -38.52 -1.05
C ALA A 341 -7.29 -38.06 -0.68
N ASP A 342 -7.56 -37.81 0.59
CA ASP A 342 -8.86 -37.34 1.10
C ASP A 342 -9.16 -35.89 0.73
N LYS A 343 -8.13 -35.06 0.52
CA LYS A 343 -8.25 -33.67 0.04
C LYS A 343 -8.21 -33.56 -1.49
N ALA A 344 -7.50 -34.47 -2.17
CA ALA A 344 -7.43 -34.54 -3.62
C ALA A 344 -8.81 -34.79 -4.26
N ALA A 345 -9.63 -35.70 -3.71
CA ALA A 345 -10.94 -36.01 -4.28
C ALA A 345 -11.95 -34.83 -4.26
N PRO A 346 -12.09 -34.05 -3.16
CA PRO A 346 -12.81 -32.77 -3.18
C PRO A 346 -12.25 -31.74 -4.16
N ALA A 347 -10.92 -31.65 -4.29
CA ALA A 347 -10.25 -30.77 -5.23
C ALA A 347 -10.57 -31.12 -6.69
N GLU A 348 -10.58 -32.40 -7.07
CA GLU A 348 -11.02 -32.84 -8.40
C GLU A 348 -12.47 -32.45 -8.69
N ARG A 349 -13.36 -32.58 -7.70
CA ARG A 349 -14.75 -32.12 -7.83
C ARG A 349 -14.83 -30.61 -8.03
N LEU A 350 -14.00 -29.83 -7.34
CA LEU A 350 -13.92 -28.38 -7.52
C LEU A 350 -13.50 -28.02 -8.95
N LEU A 351 -12.51 -28.72 -9.52
CA LEU A 351 -12.05 -28.54 -10.89
C LEU A 351 -13.13 -28.88 -11.94
N GLY A 352 -14.01 -29.85 -11.62
CA GLY A 352 -15.11 -30.24 -12.50
C GLY A 352 -16.31 -29.30 -12.52
N LEU A 353 -16.36 -28.27 -11.67
CA LEU A 353 -17.47 -27.31 -11.65
C LEU A 353 -17.41 -26.38 -12.87
N GLN A 354 -18.55 -26.19 -13.53
CA GLN A 354 -18.69 -25.13 -14.52
C GLN A 354 -18.90 -23.79 -13.82
N ILE A 355 -17.95 -22.88 -13.99
CA ILE A 355 -17.99 -21.53 -13.41
C ILE A 355 -18.14 -20.55 -14.57
N ASP A 356 -19.38 -20.11 -14.81
CA ASP A 356 -19.68 -19.16 -15.86
C ASP A 356 -19.50 -17.73 -15.30
N ALA A 357 -18.29 -17.18 -15.45
CA ALA A 357 -17.95 -15.85 -14.95
C ALA A 357 -18.39 -14.71 -15.89
N ARG A 358 -18.93 -15.04 -17.07
CA ARG A 358 -19.31 -14.05 -18.07
C ARG A 358 -20.77 -13.66 -17.90
N VAL A 359 -21.02 -12.36 -17.76
CA VAL A 359 -22.37 -11.80 -17.90
C VAL A 359 -22.57 -11.46 -19.38
N PRO A 360 -23.42 -12.19 -20.12
CA PRO A 360 -23.62 -11.93 -21.54
C PRO A 360 -24.16 -10.51 -21.77
N GLY A 361 -23.60 -9.79 -22.75
CA GLY A 361 -24.06 -8.44 -23.13
C GLY A 361 -23.46 -7.27 -22.34
N VAL A 362 -22.51 -7.52 -21.42
CA VAL A 362 -21.77 -6.44 -20.74
C VAL A 362 -20.58 -5.98 -21.59
N HIS A 363 -20.65 -4.76 -22.10
CA HIS A 363 -19.52 -4.07 -22.73
C HIS A 363 -18.84 -3.16 -21.71
N LEU A 364 -17.59 -3.45 -21.36
CA LEU A 364 -16.85 -2.66 -20.38
C LEU A 364 -16.35 -1.35 -21.02
N PRO A 365 -16.47 -0.20 -20.33
CA PRO A 365 -15.86 1.06 -20.77
C PRO A 365 -14.34 0.95 -20.95
N THR A 366 -13.75 1.74 -21.84
CA THR A 366 -12.32 1.66 -22.17
C THR A 366 -11.40 1.79 -20.96
N TRP A 367 -11.72 2.66 -20.00
CA TRP A 367 -10.92 2.81 -18.77
C TRP A 367 -10.94 1.54 -17.91
N LEU A 368 -12.05 0.80 -17.90
CA LEU A 368 -12.18 -0.46 -17.18
C LEU A 368 -11.47 -1.59 -17.94
N GLN A 369 -11.37 -1.49 -19.27
CA GLN A 369 -10.51 -2.36 -20.08
C GLN A 369 -9.03 -2.12 -19.76
N SER A 370 -8.60 -0.89 -19.54
CA SER A 370 -7.24 -0.57 -19.08
C SER A 370 -6.96 -1.13 -17.67
N VAL A 371 -7.89 -0.97 -16.72
CA VAL A 371 -7.81 -1.61 -15.39
C VAL A 371 -7.61 -3.12 -15.48
N LEU A 372 -8.35 -3.78 -16.38
CA LEU A 372 -8.22 -5.22 -16.62
C LEU A 372 -6.94 -5.60 -17.37
N ALA A 373 -6.39 -4.71 -18.21
CA ALA A 373 -5.14 -4.94 -18.91
C ALA A 373 -3.94 -4.91 -17.94
N ASP A 374 -3.99 -4.03 -16.95
CA ASP A 374 -2.94 -3.88 -15.92
C ASP A 374 -3.15 -4.81 -14.70
N ASN A 375 -4.14 -5.71 -14.77
CA ASN A 375 -4.56 -6.61 -13.69
C ASN A 375 -4.75 -5.90 -12.33
N LEU A 376 -5.25 -4.66 -12.35
CA LEU A 376 -5.51 -3.87 -11.16
C LEU A 376 -6.87 -4.21 -10.56
N HIS A 377 -6.86 -4.56 -9.28
CA HIS A 377 -8.05 -4.77 -8.47
C HIS A 377 -8.10 -3.74 -7.35
N PHE A 378 -9.23 -3.08 -7.21
CA PHE A 378 -9.40 -2.05 -6.20
C PHE A 378 -10.14 -2.61 -4.98
N SER A 379 -9.44 -2.69 -3.85
CA SER A 379 -10.02 -3.17 -2.59
C SER A 379 -10.27 -2.00 -1.63
N PRO A 380 -11.47 -1.90 -1.03
CA PRO A 380 -11.74 -0.84 -0.07
C PRO A 380 -10.90 -1.02 1.19
N VAL A 381 -10.46 0.10 1.77
CA VAL A 381 -9.77 0.19 3.05
C VAL A 381 -10.77 -0.11 4.16
N THR A 382 -10.44 -1.04 5.05
CA THR A 382 -11.27 -1.43 6.20
C THR A 382 -10.72 -0.93 7.52
N ARG A 383 -9.43 -0.62 7.59
CA ARG A 383 -8.80 -0.06 8.79
C ARG A 383 -7.59 0.76 8.43
N VAL A 384 -7.45 1.91 9.08
CA VAL A 384 -6.20 2.68 9.11
C VAL A 384 -5.81 2.93 10.56
N ALA A 385 -4.57 2.62 10.93
CA ALA A 385 -4.10 2.75 12.32
C ALA A 385 -2.67 3.29 12.39
N ASP A 386 -2.34 3.92 13.52
CA ASP A 386 -0.94 4.14 13.90
C ASP A 386 -0.27 2.78 14.15
N ALA A 387 0.93 2.58 13.60
CA ALA A 387 1.69 1.34 13.72
C ALA A 387 3.03 1.55 14.44
N GLY A 388 3.14 2.65 15.22
CA GLY A 388 4.31 3.02 15.98
C GLY A 388 5.50 3.42 15.11
N VAL A 389 6.70 3.16 15.61
CA VAL A 389 7.96 3.41 14.91
C VAL A 389 8.52 2.11 14.37
N ARG A 390 8.95 2.11 13.10
CA ARG A 390 9.55 0.96 12.40
C ARG A 390 10.74 1.42 11.58
N GLU A 391 11.63 0.49 11.26
CA GLU A 391 12.59 0.71 10.17
C GLU A 391 11.87 0.73 8.83
N VAL A 392 12.26 1.68 8.00
CA VAL A 392 11.58 1.95 6.73
C VAL A 392 12.55 2.07 5.57
N PHE A 393 12.10 1.61 4.42
CA PHE A 393 12.88 1.45 3.19
C PHE A 393 12.07 1.91 1.99
N ASP A 394 12.74 2.20 0.89
CA ASP A 394 12.08 2.50 -0.38
C ASP A 394 12.94 2.10 -1.57
N LEU A 395 12.37 2.14 -2.76
CA LEU A 395 13.07 1.97 -4.03
C LEU A 395 12.95 3.26 -4.84
N SER A 396 13.86 3.47 -5.78
CA SER A 396 13.71 4.44 -6.87
C SER A 396 13.57 3.68 -8.18
N VAL A 397 12.49 3.97 -8.90
CA VAL A 397 12.03 3.37 -10.17
C VAL A 397 11.72 4.57 -11.09
N PRO A 398 12.63 4.92 -12.00
CA PRO A 398 12.57 6.20 -12.72
C PRO A 398 11.42 6.33 -13.72
N THR A 399 10.96 5.23 -14.30
CA THR A 399 10.00 5.27 -15.42
C THR A 399 8.58 5.57 -14.95
N THR A 400 8.09 4.78 -14.00
CA THR A 400 6.67 4.75 -13.58
C THR A 400 6.46 5.34 -12.20
N HIS A 401 7.54 5.55 -11.46
CA HIS A 401 7.52 6.02 -10.08
C HIS A 401 6.73 5.11 -9.12
N ALA A 402 6.63 3.82 -9.45
CA ALA A 402 5.85 2.85 -8.69
C ALA A 402 6.54 1.49 -8.57
N PHE A 403 6.20 0.75 -7.52
CA PHE A 403 6.55 -0.67 -7.38
C PHE A 403 5.44 -1.43 -6.64
N VAL A 404 5.36 -2.74 -6.84
CA VAL A 404 4.40 -3.60 -6.14
C VAL A 404 5.02 -4.15 -4.86
N GLY A 405 4.38 -3.87 -3.72
CA GLY A 405 4.80 -4.29 -2.38
C GLY A 405 3.63 -4.86 -1.61
N ASN A 406 3.75 -6.10 -1.11
CA ASN A 406 2.64 -6.90 -0.57
C ASN A 406 1.43 -6.93 -1.52
N GLY A 407 1.66 -6.97 -2.84
CA GLY A 407 0.60 -6.89 -3.86
C GLY A 407 -0.05 -5.51 -4.04
N ILE A 408 0.24 -4.53 -3.19
CA ILE A 408 -0.29 -3.17 -3.28
C ILE A 408 0.63 -2.32 -4.15
N VAL A 409 0.05 -1.43 -4.95
CA VAL A 409 0.81 -0.48 -5.78
C VAL A 409 1.28 0.70 -4.91
N ASN A 410 2.60 0.78 -4.70
CA ASN A 410 3.27 1.80 -3.90
C ASN A 410 3.92 2.85 -4.80
N HIS A 411 3.81 4.13 -4.43
CA HIS A 411 4.60 5.20 -5.06
C HIS A 411 5.99 5.21 -4.44
N ASN A 412 7.01 5.31 -5.30
CA ASN A 412 8.41 5.29 -4.90
C ASN A 412 8.97 6.70 -4.54
N THR A 413 10.24 6.79 -4.18
CA THR A 413 10.95 8.07 -3.98
C THR A 413 11.76 8.40 -5.24
N VAL A 414 11.77 9.68 -5.63
CA VAL A 414 12.55 10.19 -6.77
C VAL A 414 13.48 11.29 -6.25
N ASN A 415 14.79 11.07 -6.36
CA ASN A 415 15.83 11.97 -5.84
C ASN A 415 16.95 12.23 -6.88
N MET A 416 17.70 13.31 -6.66
CA MET A 416 18.93 13.64 -7.38
C MET A 416 20.17 13.39 -6.52
N PRO A 417 21.30 12.96 -7.14
CA PRO A 417 22.58 12.75 -6.46
C PRO A 417 23.09 13.96 -5.68
N GLU A 418 23.88 13.76 -4.63
CA GLU A 418 24.50 14.85 -3.84
C GLU A 418 25.41 15.76 -4.69
N ASP A 419 26.09 15.20 -5.69
CA ASP A 419 27.03 15.88 -6.58
C ASP A 419 26.35 16.59 -7.77
N VAL A 420 25.02 16.56 -7.85
CA VAL A 420 24.27 17.25 -8.90
C VAL A 420 24.61 18.73 -8.89
N THR A 421 25.05 19.23 -10.06
CA THR A 421 25.53 20.60 -10.19
C THR A 421 24.38 21.57 -10.32
N VAL A 422 24.67 22.87 -10.17
CA VAL A 422 23.69 23.93 -10.43
C VAL A 422 23.23 23.89 -11.90
N ASP A 423 24.13 23.52 -12.82
CA ASP A 423 23.84 23.43 -14.25
C ASP A 423 22.89 22.26 -14.55
N ASP A 424 23.08 21.10 -13.91
CA ASP A 424 22.17 19.96 -14.04
C ASP A 424 20.75 20.27 -13.53
N ILE A 425 20.65 20.99 -12.41
CA ILE A 425 19.37 21.47 -11.87
C ILE A 425 18.72 22.46 -12.84
N ALA A 426 19.50 23.37 -13.44
CA ALA A 426 19.01 24.34 -14.41
C ALA A 426 18.53 23.67 -15.70
N ASP A 427 19.27 22.68 -16.20
CA ASP A 427 18.91 21.89 -17.38
C ASP A 427 17.64 21.07 -17.13
N LEU A 428 17.46 20.50 -15.93
CA LEU A 428 16.22 19.82 -15.57
C LEU A 428 15.00 20.76 -15.59
N TYR A 429 15.14 21.98 -15.06
CA TYR A 429 14.07 22.97 -15.11
C TYR A 429 13.77 23.43 -16.54
N LEU A 430 14.81 23.59 -17.37
CA LEU A 430 14.67 23.93 -18.79
C LEU A 430 13.98 22.80 -19.57
N GLU A 431 14.33 21.55 -19.31
CA GLU A 431 13.73 20.39 -19.95
C GLU A 431 12.28 20.20 -19.52
N SER A 432 11.99 20.38 -18.22
CA SER A 432 10.62 20.36 -17.69
C SER A 432 9.73 21.41 -18.36
N TRP A 433 10.28 22.60 -18.63
CA TRP A 433 9.59 23.63 -19.39
C TRP A 433 9.37 23.24 -20.86
N ARG A 434 10.39 22.67 -21.54
CA ARG A 434 10.26 22.20 -22.95
C ARG A 434 9.22 21.09 -23.09
N LEU A 435 9.14 20.21 -22.11
CA LEU A 435 8.17 19.11 -22.06
C LEU A 435 6.76 19.57 -21.63
N GLY A 436 6.57 20.86 -21.33
CA GLY A 436 5.27 21.41 -20.93
C GLY A 436 4.80 20.97 -19.55
N LEU A 437 5.72 20.52 -18.69
CA LEU A 437 5.42 20.16 -17.31
C LEU A 437 5.07 21.41 -16.51
N LYS A 438 3.97 21.34 -15.74
CA LYS A 438 3.50 22.48 -14.93
C LYS A 438 4.43 22.81 -13.76
N ALA A 439 5.15 21.81 -13.25
CA ALA A 439 6.15 21.93 -12.20
C ALA A 439 7.04 20.68 -12.17
N VAL A 440 8.26 20.81 -11.67
CA VAL A 440 9.14 19.70 -11.31
C VAL A 440 9.64 19.94 -9.89
N ALA A 441 9.57 18.92 -9.03
CA ALA A 441 10.08 18.99 -7.66
C ALA A 441 11.46 18.32 -7.64
N ILE A 442 12.47 19.05 -7.14
CA ILE A 442 13.85 18.57 -7.09
C ILE A 442 14.22 18.33 -5.64
N TYR A 443 14.76 17.14 -5.38
CA TYR A 443 15.42 16.83 -4.13
C TYR A 443 16.86 16.44 -4.41
N ARG A 444 17.80 17.08 -3.70
CA ARG A 444 19.22 16.75 -3.74
C ARG A 444 19.60 16.12 -2.41
N ASP A 445 20.27 14.99 -2.44
CA ASP A 445 20.76 14.32 -1.24
C ASP A 445 21.58 15.28 -0.35
N ASN A 446 21.46 15.12 0.97
CA ASN A 446 22.17 15.88 2.01
C ASN A 446 21.88 17.40 2.11
N CYS A 447 20.81 17.92 1.48
CA CYS A 447 20.52 19.37 1.47
C CYS A 447 19.85 19.93 2.76
N LYS A 448 19.60 19.13 3.79
CA LYS A 448 18.97 19.54 5.07
C LYS A 448 19.96 19.40 6.24
N VAL A 449 20.51 20.52 6.71
CA VAL A 449 21.59 20.56 7.73
C VAL A 449 21.08 20.52 9.18
N ALA A 450 19.78 20.61 9.44
CA ALA A 450 19.26 20.54 10.81
C ALA A 450 17.83 19.99 10.89
N GLN A 451 17.66 18.89 11.63
CA GLN A 451 16.37 18.50 12.20
C GLN A 451 16.11 19.32 13.48
N PRO A 452 14.88 19.78 13.75
CA PRO A 452 14.54 20.28 15.08
C PRO A 452 14.50 19.09 16.04
N LEU A 453 15.56 18.93 16.83
CA LEU A 453 15.64 17.98 17.93
C LEU A 453 14.51 18.27 18.93
N ALA A 454 13.58 17.32 19.07
CA ALA A 454 12.63 17.31 20.18
C ALA A 454 13.41 17.15 21.50
N THR A 455 13.25 18.10 22.39
CA THR A 455 13.94 18.21 23.68
C THR A 455 13.50 17.13 24.66
N GLN A 456 14.34 16.10 24.87
CA GLN A 456 14.39 15.40 26.16
C GLN A 456 15.40 16.10 27.07
N LYS A 457 14.90 16.62 28.20
CA LYS A 457 15.72 17.17 29.30
C LYS A 457 16.73 16.12 29.78
N LYS A 458 18.02 16.47 29.76
CA LYS A 458 19.04 15.88 30.65
C LYS A 458 19.81 17.00 31.35
N GLU A 459 19.83 16.91 32.68
CA GLU A 459 20.72 17.68 33.55
C GLU A 459 22.13 17.06 33.51
N ALA A 460 23.17 17.90 33.33
CA ALA A 460 24.53 17.67 33.82
C ALA A 460 25.36 18.96 33.76
N GLU A 461 26.19 19.16 34.78
CA GLU A 461 26.92 20.36 35.17
C GLU A 461 28.17 20.72 34.33
N LYS A 462 28.63 21.95 34.60
CA LYS A 462 29.68 22.80 33.99
C LYS A 462 31.13 22.27 34.04
N ALA A 463 31.91 22.60 32.99
CA ALA A 463 33.28 23.14 33.10
C ALA A 463 33.78 23.83 31.80
N GLY A 464 33.81 25.17 31.80
CA GLY A 464 34.91 26.04 31.34
C GLY A 464 35.30 26.18 29.85
N ALA A 465 34.77 27.21 29.17
CA ALA A 465 35.52 28.23 28.40
C ALA A 465 34.53 29.31 27.86
N PRO A 466 34.71 30.62 28.16
CA PRO A 466 33.79 31.67 27.73
C PRO A 466 34.25 32.32 26.39
N ASP A 467 33.29 32.60 25.50
CA ASP A 467 33.13 33.87 24.72
C ASP A 467 32.24 33.73 23.46
N ILE A 468 31.74 32.53 23.14
CA ILE A 468 30.90 32.32 21.94
C ILE A 468 29.44 31.98 22.31
N ALA A 469 29.22 31.36 23.47
CA ALA A 469 27.89 30.92 23.92
C ALA A 469 26.96 32.09 24.27
N GLU A 470 27.44 33.13 24.95
CA GLU A 470 26.60 34.29 25.32
C GLU A 470 26.17 35.11 24.11
N ALA A 471 27.01 35.21 23.07
CA ALA A 471 26.66 35.91 21.82
C ALA A 471 25.59 35.14 21.01
N ILE A 472 25.63 33.81 21.04
CA ILE A 472 24.63 32.96 20.38
C ILE A 472 23.31 32.95 21.17
N GLU A 473 23.34 32.96 22.51
CA GLU A 473 22.14 33.04 23.36
C GLU A 473 21.42 34.39 23.18
N HIS A 474 22.16 35.51 23.17
CA HIS A 474 21.55 36.83 22.95
C HIS A 474 20.97 36.99 21.53
N GLN A 475 21.60 36.36 20.54
CA GLN A 475 21.10 36.36 19.16
C GLN A 475 19.92 35.39 18.97
N ALA A 476 19.90 34.27 19.69
CA ALA A 476 18.80 33.33 19.74
C ALA A 476 17.59 33.90 20.49
N GLU A 477 17.75 34.61 21.61
CA GLU A 477 16.64 35.28 22.32
C GLU A 477 16.07 36.45 21.50
N ALA A 478 16.91 37.22 20.81
CA ALA A 478 16.48 38.27 19.89
C ALA A 478 15.73 37.71 18.66
N LEU A 479 16.20 36.59 18.09
CA LEU A 479 15.47 35.88 17.01
C LEU A 479 14.20 35.20 17.53
N THR A 480 14.18 34.67 18.75
CA THR A 480 12.99 34.02 19.33
C THR A 480 11.90 35.05 19.62
N GLN A 481 12.25 36.24 20.12
CA GLN A 481 11.31 37.36 20.26
C GLN A 481 10.86 37.93 18.90
N GLN A 482 11.70 37.89 17.85
CA GLN A 482 11.28 38.24 16.50
C GLN A 482 10.38 37.17 15.86
N VAL A 483 10.64 35.88 16.12
CA VAL A 483 9.85 34.76 15.61
C VAL A 483 8.50 34.68 16.33
N GLU A 484 8.41 34.87 17.64
CA GLU A 484 7.12 34.94 18.35
C GLU A 484 6.26 36.11 17.84
N ARG A 485 6.88 37.25 17.52
CA ARG A 485 6.19 38.43 16.97
C ARG A 485 5.77 38.26 15.50
N ILE A 486 6.48 37.42 14.74
CA ILE A 486 6.12 37.07 13.35
C ILE A 486 5.06 35.94 13.32
N VAL A 487 5.10 35.01 14.28
CA VAL A 487 4.12 33.92 14.42
C VAL A 487 2.76 34.44 14.91
N GLU A 488 2.70 35.56 15.62
CA GLU A 488 1.43 36.26 15.88
C GLU A 488 0.78 36.88 14.61
N THR A 489 1.52 37.01 13.49
CA THR A 489 1.02 37.72 12.29
C THR A 489 0.70 36.82 11.09
N VAL A 490 0.75 35.49 11.25
CA VAL A 490 0.14 34.58 10.26
C VAL A 490 -1.12 34.00 10.86
N ILE A 491 -2.19 34.78 10.77
CA ILE A 491 -3.54 34.32 11.03
C ILE A 491 -3.84 33.21 10.03
N VAL A 492 -3.73 31.95 10.46
CA VAL A 492 -4.41 30.82 9.83
C VAL A 492 -5.90 31.11 9.96
N GLN A 493 -6.45 31.85 8.99
CA GLN A 493 -7.89 32.06 8.87
C GLN A 493 -8.49 30.70 8.52
N LYS A 494 -8.80 29.89 9.54
CA LYS A 494 -9.83 28.86 9.42
C LYS A 494 -11.04 29.57 8.80
N PRO A 495 -11.66 29.08 7.72
CA PRO A 495 -12.78 29.77 7.12
C PRO A 495 -13.91 29.83 8.16
N VAL A 496 -14.08 31.00 8.77
CA VAL A 496 -15.12 31.26 9.76
C VAL A 496 -16.36 31.66 8.99
N ARG A 497 -17.46 30.95 9.24
CA ARG A 497 -18.75 31.27 8.61
C ARG A 497 -19.17 32.69 8.96
N GLN A 498 -19.18 33.57 7.97
CA GLN A 498 -19.76 34.91 8.07
C GLN A 498 -21.28 34.80 7.91
N ARG A 499 -22.02 34.87 9.02
CA ARG A 499 -23.48 34.86 9.00
C ARG A 499 -24.01 36.22 8.53
N LEU A 500 -25.09 36.22 7.76
CA LEU A 500 -25.74 37.46 7.35
C LEU A 500 -26.53 38.07 8.53
N PRO A 501 -26.64 39.40 8.60
CA PRO A 501 -27.49 40.08 9.57
C PRO A 501 -28.97 39.69 9.43
N ARG A 502 -29.71 39.82 10.54
CA ARG A 502 -31.14 39.49 10.61
C ARG A 502 -31.99 40.34 9.65
N ALA A 503 -31.60 41.59 9.42
CA ALA A 503 -32.16 42.48 8.41
C ALA A 503 -31.07 42.84 7.40
N ARG A 504 -31.35 42.69 6.11
CA ARG A 504 -30.36 42.82 5.03
C ARG A 504 -31.02 43.24 3.73
N THR A 505 -30.23 43.80 2.84
CA THR A 505 -30.66 44.09 1.47
C THR A 505 -30.74 42.79 0.68
N SER A 506 -31.84 42.61 -0.05
CA SER A 506 -31.98 41.51 -0.99
C SER A 506 -32.53 42.02 -2.32
N LYS A 507 -32.15 41.35 -3.40
CA LYS A 507 -32.69 41.58 -4.74
C LYS A 507 -33.42 40.33 -5.18
N THR A 508 -34.65 40.49 -5.62
CA THR A 508 -35.42 39.39 -6.22
C THR A 508 -35.59 39.67 -7.70
N LEU A 509 -35.17 38.71 -8.51
CA LEU A 509 -35.32 38.73 -9.97
C LEU A 509 -36.24 37.58 -10.39
N SER A 510 -37.19 37.87 -11.26
CA SER A 510 -37.97 36.84 -11.94
C SER A 510 -37.19 36.34 -13.14
N PHE A 511 -37.27 35.05 -13.42
CA PHE A 511 -36.70 34.44 -14.61
C PHE A 511 -37.69 33.46 -15.21
N ARG A 512 -37.57 33.23 -16.52
CA ARG A 512 -38.28 32.17 -17.23
C ARG A 512 -37.30 31.39 -18.09
N VAL A 513 -37.29 30.07 -17.97
CA VAL A 513 -36.53 29.15 -18.83
C VAL A 513 -37.51 28.14 -19.41
N ALA A 514 -37.66 28.14 -20.74
CA ALA A 514 -38.72 27.39 -21.44
C ALA A 514 -40.12 27.75 -20.90
N ASP A 515 -40.87 26.77 -20.40
CA ASP A 515 -42.17 26.90 -19.76
C ASP A 515 -42.09 27.09 -18.23
N CYS A 516 -40.88 27.06 -17.68
CA CYS A 516 -40.61 27.16 -16.26
C CYS A 516 -40.42 28.62 -15.83
N HIS A 517 -41.27 29.11 -14.94
CA HIS A 517 -41.18 30.46 -14.38
C HIS A 517 -40.73 30.40 -12.92
N GLY A 518 -39.77 31.23 -12.52
CA GLY A 518 -39.25 31.25 -11.16
C GLY A 518 -38.80 32.62 -10.68
N TYR A 519 -38.37 32.67 -9.43
CA TYR A 519 -37.80 33.84 -8.79
C TYR A 519 -36.49 33.43 -8.12
N ALA A 520 -35.41 34.17 -8.38
CA ALA A 520 -34.17 34.09 -7.61
C ALA A 520 -34.10 35.28 -6.66
N THR A 521 -33.88 35.02 -5.38
CA THR A 521 -33.67 36.06 -4.37
C THR A 521 -32.24 35.95 -3.85
N VAL A 522 -31.46 37.01 -4.03
CA VAL A 522 -30.08 37.10 -3.57
C VAL A 522 -30.03 38.04 -2.37
N GLY A 523 -29.61 37.52 -1.21
CA GLY A 523 -29.32 38.33 -0.03
C GLY A 523 -27.87 38.79 -0.04
N GLU A 524 -27.65 40.08 0.21
CA GLU A 524 -26.32 40.70 0.17
C GLU A 524 -25.80 40.95 1.59
N PHE A 525 -24.48 40.87 1.75
CA PHE A 525 -23.77 41.43 2.90
C PHE A 525 -23.79 42.97 2.83
N GLU A 526 -23.43 43.64 3.93
CA GLU A 526 -23.41 45.12 3.99
C GLU A 526 -22.46 45.76 2.95
N ASP A 527 -21.47 45.00 2.48
CA ASP A 527 -20.53 45.42 1.44
C ASP A 527 -21.02 45.16 0.00
N GLY A 528 -22.26 44.70 -0.17
CA GLY A 528 -22.88 44.41 -1.46
C GLY A 528 -22.48 43.06 -2.08
N ARG A 529 -21.64 42.25 -1.41
CA ARG A 529 -21.35 40.88 -1.87
C ARG A 529 -22.55 39.95 -1.64
N PRO A 530 -22.82 38.99 -2.54
CA PRO A 530 -23.87 38.00 -2.33
C PRO A 530 -23.47 37.04 -1.20
N GLY A 531 -24.38 36.83 -0.24
CA GLY A 531 -24.17 35.94 0.90
C GLY A 531 -25.17 34.81 1.01
N GLU A 532 -26.30 34.90 0.30
CA GLU A 532 -27.24 33.80 0.16
C GLU A 532 -28.03 33.95 -1.13
N VAL A 533 -28.49 32.82 -1.66
CA VAL A 533 -29.32 32.71 -2.85
C VAL A 533 -30.48 31.78 -2.50
N PHE A 534 -31.68 32.15 -2.93
CA PHE A 534 -32.88 31.31 -2.89
C PHE A 534 -33.47 31.22 -4.28
N LEU A 535 -33.93 30.04 -4.66
CA LEU A 535 -34.58 29.80 -5.94
C LEU A 535 -35.98 29.25 -5.69
N LYS A 536 -37.00 29.95 -6.20
CA LYS A 536 -38.38 29.50 -6.11
C LYS A 536 -38.94 29.30 -7.50
N VAL A 537 -39.23 28.06 -7.85
CA VAL A 537 -39.74 27.67 -9.16
C VAL A 537 -41.25 27.43 -9.09
N ALA A 538 -42.03 28.02 -9.99
CA ALA A 538 -43.48 27.90 -10.02
C ALA A 538 -43.93 26.66 -10.80
N LYS A 539 -44.96 25.95 -10.29
CA LYS A 539 -45.66 24.84 -10.96
C LYS A 539 -44.80 23.63 -11.37
N GLN A 540 -43.72 23.34 -10.65
CA GLN A 540 -42.90 22.14 -10.86
C GLN A 540 -43.03 21.16 -9.68
N GLY A 541 -42.79 19.87 -9.95
CA GLY A 541 -42.93 18.79 -8.96
C GLY A 541 -42.05 18.99 -7.73
N SER A 542 -42.42 18.37 -6.60
CA SER A 542 -41.71 18.49 -5.31
C SER A 542 -40.21 18.14 -5.42
N THR A 543 -39.83 17.27 -6.36
CA THR A 543 -38.44 16.88 -6.61
C THR A 543 -37.58 18.03 -7.13
N LEU A 544 -38.03 18.78 -8.15
CA LEU A 544 -37.25 19.89 -8.71
C LEU A 544 -37.13 21.03 -7.69
N SER A 545 -38.21 21.34 -6.97
CA SER A 545 -38.18 22.33 -5.89
C SER A 545 -37.17 21.94 -4.80
N GLY A 546 -37.18 20.67 -4.36
CA GLY A 546 -36.26 20.19 -3.33
C GLY A 546 -34.79 20.22 -3.74
N ILE A 547 -34.49 19.89 -5.01
CA ILE A 547 -33.12 19.97 -5.54
C ILE A 547 -32.67 21.43 -5.67
N MET A 548 -33.54 22.33 -6.13
CA MET A 548 -33.22 23.76 -6.24
C MET A 548 -33.00 24.40 -4.86
N ASP A 549 -33.78 24.01 -3.85
CA ASP A 549 -33.57 24.46 -2.47
C ASP A 549 -32.24 23.95 -1.91
N ALA A 550 -31.92 22.67 -2.10
CA ALA A 550 -30.66 22.08 -1.64
C ALA A 550 -29.44 22.71 -2.33
N PHE A 551 -29.54 22.99 -3.63
CA PHE A 551 -28.52 23.69 -4.41
C PHE A 551 -28.31 25.12 -3.89
N ALA A 552 -29.39 25.88 -3.74
CA ALA A 552 -29.35 27.26 -3.28
C ALA A 552 -28.78 27.37 -1.85
N ILE A 553 -29.11 26.43 -0.96
CA ILE A 553 -28.53 26.31 0.39
C ILE A 553 -27.02 26.05 0.33
N SER A 554 -26.58 25.14 -0.56
CA SER A 554 -25.18 24.75 -0.68
C SER A 554 -24.32 25.92 -1.17
N VAL A 555 -24.78 26.64 -2.19
CA VAL A 555 -24.11 27.85 -2.70
C VAL A 555 -24.09 28.95 -1.63
N SER A 556 -25.20 29.18 -0.94
CA SER A 556 -25.29 30.15 0.16
C SER A 556 -24.31 29.85 1.29
N LEU A 557 -24.17 28.58 1.66
CA LEU A 557 -23.22 28.17 2.70
C LEU A 557 -21.79 28.45 2.25
N GLY A 558 -21.43 28.09 1.03
CA GLY A 558 -20.09 28.36 0.49
C GLY A 558 -19.76 29.85 0.42
N LEU A 559 -20.71 30.70 -0.01
CA LEU A 559 -20.53 32.16 0.00
C LEU A 559 -20.28 32.68 1.42
N GLN A 560 -20.97 32.15 2.43
CA GLN A 560 -20.77 32.50 3.85
C GLN A 560 -19.43 32.02 4.41
N TYR A 561 -18.80 31.00 3.82
CA TYR A 561 -17.44 30.58 4.15
C TYR A 561 -16.36 31.25 3.30
N GLY A 562 -16.73 32.26 2.49
CA GLY A 562 -15.80 33.07 1.71
C GLY A 562 -15.42 32.49 0.34
N VAL A 563 -16.14 31.47 -0.15
CA VAL A 563 -15.94 30.96 -1.51
C VAL A 563 -16.33 32.04 -2.53
N PRO A 564 -15.47 32.43 -3.47
CA PRO A 564 -15.80 33.45 -4.47
C PRO A 564 -16.93 32.98 -5.40
N LEU A 565 -17.91 33.84 -5.67
CA LEU A 565 -19.04 33.53 -6.58
C LEU A 565 -18.56 33.02 -7.95
N ARG A 566 -17.47 33.56 -8.50
CA ARG A 566 -16.92 33.13 -9.79
C ARG A 566 -16.61 31.62 -9.83
N ALA A 567 -16.17 31.05 -8.71
CA ALA A 567 -15.81 29.64 -8.63
C ALA A 567 -17.04 28.74 -8.78
N PHE A 568 -18.19 29.18 -8.25
CA PHE A 568 -19.46 28.50 -8.47
C PHE A 568 -19.91 28.64 -9.92
N VAL A 569 -19.86 29.85 -10.49
CA VAL A 569 -20.24 30.09 -11.88
C VAL A 569 -19.41 29.22 -12.84
N GLU A 570 -18.08 29.23 -12.72
CA GLU A 570 -17.18 28.41 -13.55
C GLU A 570 -17.49 26.92 -13.44
N LYS A 571 -17.85 26.42 -12.26
CA LYS A 571 -18.08 25.00 -12.03
C LYS A 571 -19.45 24.51 -12.51
N PHE A 572 -20.47 25.37 -12.44
CA PHE A 572 -21.84 25.03 -12.80
C PHE A 572 -22.21 25.38 -14.25
N THR A 573 -21.44 26.28 -14.88
CA THR A 573 -21.62 26.58 -16.31
C THR A 573 -21.43 25.31 -17.16
N ASN A 574 -22.33 25.09 -18.13
CA ASN A 574 -22.43 23.93 -19.03
C ASN A 574 -23.04 22.65 -18.44
N MET A 575 -23.53 22.67 -17.20
CA MET A 575 -24.40 21.59 -16.73
C MET A 575 -25.70 21.55 -17.54
N ARG A 576 -26.29 20.33 -17.66
CA ARG A 576 -27.49 20.09 -18.48
C ARG A 576 -28.54 19.37 -17.64
N PHE A 577 -29.63 20.08 -17.36
CA PHE A 577 -30.76 19.57 -16.61
C PHE A 577 -32.04 20.17 -17.18
N GLU A 578 -33.13 19.41 -17.20
CA GLU A 578 -34.45 20.00 -17.43
C GLU A 578 -34.88 20.79 -16.17
N PRO A 579 -35.51 21.97 -16.32
CA PRO A 579 -35.90 22.65 -17.56
C PRO A 579 -34.74 23.35 -18.28
N ALA A 580 -34.64 23.14 -19.59
CA ALA A 580 -33.68 23.78 -20.49
C ALA A 580 -34.43 24.40 -21.68
N GLY A 581 -34.00 25.57 -22.15
CA GLY A 581 -34.63 26.23 -23.30
C GLY A 581 -34.38 27.72 -23.37
N MET A 582 -35.18 28.39 -24.20
CA MET A 582 -35.14 29.85 -24.36
C MET A 582 -35.52 30.56 -23.06
N THR A 583 -34.82 31.64 -22.76
CA THR A 583 -35.12 32.46 -21.57
C THR A 583 -35.82 33.77 -21.95
N ASP A 584 -36.29 34.51 -20.95
CA ASP A 584 -36.78 35.89 -21.07
C ASP A 584 -35.71 36.96 -20.80
N ASP A 585 -34.46 36.55 -20.57
CA ASP A 585 -33.32 37.44 -20.34
C ASP A 585 -32.63 37.83 -21.68
N PRO A 586 -32.41 39.13 -21.93
CA PRO A 586 -31.81 39.60 -23.19
C PRO A 586 -30.33 39.17 -23.36
N ASP A 587 -29.61 38.94 -22.26
CA ASP A 587 -28.20 38.57 -22.25
C ASP A 587 -28.00 37.05 -22.29
N ILE A 588 -28.99 36.27 -21.81
CA ILE A 588 -28.95 34.80 -21.77
C ILE A 588 -30.04 34.21 -22.66
N ARG A 589 -29.85 34.25 -23.99
CA ARG A 589 -30.89 33.84 -24.95
C ARG A 589 -31.36 32.37 -24.84
N PHE A 590 -30.49 31.48 -24.36
CA PHE A 590 -30.76 30.06 -24.18
C PHE A 590 -30.01 29.52 -22.96
N ALA A 591 -30.70 28.79 -22.09
CA ALA A 591 -30.12 28.16 -20.91
C ALA A 591 -30.20 26.62 -21.02
N THR A 592 -29.10 25.94 -20.66
CA THR A 592 -29.02 24.47 -20.65
C THR A 592 -29.54 23.84 -19.34
N SER A 593 -29.81 24.66 -18.33
CA SER A 593 -30.40 24.31 -17.04
C SER A 593 -30.86 25.57 -16.29
N LEU A 594 -31.55 25.37 -15.16
CA LEU A 594 -31.85 26.43 -14.17
C LEU A 594 -30.66 26.80 -13.26
N VAL A 595 -29.66 25.92 -13.20
CA VAL A 595 -28.44 26.06 -12.39
C VAL A 595 -27.39 26.85 -13.17
#